data_AF-G9KJM1-F1
#
_entry.id   AF-G9KJM1-F1
#
_cell.length_a   1.000
_cell.length_b   1.000
_cell.length_c   1.000
_cell.angle_alpha   90.00
_cell.angle_beta   90.00
_cell.angle_gamma   90.00
#
_symmetry.space_group_name_H-M   'P 1'
#
loop_
_entity.id
_entity.type
_entity.pdbx_description
1 polymer ?
#
loop_
_entity_poly.entity_id
_entity_poly.type
_entity_poly.pdbx_seq_one_letter_code
_entity_poly.pdbx_strand_id
1 'polypeptide(L)'
;YDHQPAILNSSSLRQVAEGTNISEMWEKDLRPLLIERYPGSPGSYAARQHIMQRIQRLQANWVLEVDTFLSQTPYGYRSFSNIISTLNPNAKRHLVLACHYDSKYFHPWDNRVFVGATDSAVPCAMMLELARALDKQLLSLENIPDSKPDLSLQLIFFDGEEALLHWSLRDSLYGSRHLAPKMVSTPHPPGAKDTNQLQGMDLLVLLDLIGAPHPTFPNFFPKTARWFDRLEAIEHELHKLGLLKDHSTERWYFQNYGYGGVIQDDHIPFLRRGVPVLHLIPYPFPEVWHTMDDNEENLDETTIDNLNKILQVFVLEYLH
;
A
#
# COMPACT_ATOMS: atom_id res chain seq x y z
N TYR A 1 8.82 20.81 6.47
CA TYR A 1 9.50 20.06 5.40
C TYR A 1 8.98 20.60 4.08
N ASP A 2 9.90 21.09 3.25
CA ASP A 2 9.61 21.82 2.01
C ASP A 2 9.59 20.92 0.77
N HIS A 3 9.51 19.59 0.94
CA HIS A 3 9.58 18.64 -0.15
C HIS A 3 8.42 18.85 -1.15
N GLN A 4 8.79 19.15 -2.39
CA GLN A 4 7.89 19.37 -3.53
C GLN A 4 8.06 18.22 -4.53
N PRO A 5 6.99 17.87 -5.27
CA PRO A 5 7.09 16.91 -6.35
C PRO A 5 7.84 17.47 -7.57
N ALA A 6 8.60 16.64 -8.27
CA ALA A 6 9.05 16.91 -9.62
C ALA A 6 7.97 16.48 -10.64
N ILE A 7 7.08 17.43 -10.99
CA ILE A 7 5.92 17.18 -11.86
C ILE A 7 6.34 16.63 -13.23
N LEU A 8 5.72 15.52 -13.65
CA LEU A 8 6.01 14.88 -14.93
C LEU A 8 5.35 15.63 -16.10
N ASN A 9 6.06 15.73 -17.23
CA ASN A 9 5.48 16.25 -18.46
C ASN A 9 4.60 15.21 -19.17
N SER A 10 3.83 15.63 -20.19
CA SER A 10 2.89 14.75 -20.89
C SER A 10 3.55 13.53 -21.56
N SER A 11 4.80 13.63 -22.04
CA SER A 11 5.49 12.46 -22.60
C SER A 11 5.86 11.43 -21.53
N SER A 12 6.32 11.89 -20.36
CA SER A 12 6.62 11.02 -19.23
C SER A 12 5.34 10.39 -18.66
N LEU A 13 4.23 11.13 -18.58
CA LEU A 13 2.92 10.58 -18.18
C LEU A 13 2.46 9.45 -19.11
N ARG A 14 2.61 9.62 -20.43
CA ARG A 14 2.30 8.56 -21.42
C ARG A 14 3.18 7.32 -21.21
N GLN A 15 4.49 7.53 -21.01
CA GLN A 15 5.44 6.44 -20.77
C GLN A 15 5.09 5.63 -19.51
N VAL A 16 4.68 6.29 -18.42
CA VAL A 16 4.24 5.60 -17.19
C VAL A 16 2.95 4.84 -17.45
N ALA A 17 1.96 5.47 -18.08
CA ALA A 17 0.67 4.85 -18.38
C ALA A 17 0.78 3.62 -19.31
N GLU A 18 1.75 3.62 -20.24
CA GLU A 18 2.05 2.50 -21.13
C GLU A 18 2.92 1.41 -20.46
N GLY A 19 3.62 1.73 -19.37
CA GLY A 19 4.56 0.84 -18.68
C GLY A 19 3.90 -0.13 -17.70
N THR A 20 2.68 0.19 -17.23
CA THR A 20 1.90 -0.70 -16.37
C THR A 20 1.07 -1.69 -17.19
N ASN A 21 0.89 -2.90 -16.68
CA ASN A 21 0.16 -3.96 -17.37
C ASN A 21 -0.81 -4.65 -16.40
N ILE A 22 -2.07 -4.21 -16.44
CA ILE A 22 -3.14 -4.74 -15.58
C ILE A 22 -3.33 -6.25 -15.73
N SER A 23 -3.25 -6.79 -16.95
CA SER A 23 -3.41 -8.23 -17.18
C SER A 23 -2.22 -9.04 -16.65
N GLU A 24 -0.99 -8.53 -16.75
CA GLU A 24 0.17 -9.18 -16.13
C GLU A 24 0.06 -9.15 -14.60
N MET A 25 -0.30 -8.01 -14.01
CA MET A 25 -0.55 -7.89 -12.58
C MET A 25 -1.64 -8.87 -12.12
N TRP A 26 -2.75 -8.95 -12.87
CA TRP A 26 -3.86 -9.83 -12.55
C TRP A 26 -3.42 -11.29 -12.43
N GLU A 27 -2.71 -11.79 -13.45
CA GLU A 27 -2.26 -13.17 -13.51
C GLU A 27 -1.08 -13.48 -12.57
N LYS A 28 -0.15 -12.54 -12.43
CA LYS A 28 1.16 -12.81 -11.82
C LYS A 28 1.29 -12.26 -10.41
N ASP A 29 0.48 -11.30 -10.00
CA ASP A 29 0.58 -10.64 -8.71
C ASP A 29 -0.70 -10.81 -7.89
N LEU A 30 -1.89 -10.65 -8.48
CA LEU A 30 -3.19 -10.73 -7.81
C LEU A 30 -3.69 -12.16 -7.58
N ARG A 31 -3.89 -12.96 -8.65
CA ARG A 31 -4.48 -14.31 -8.53
C ARG A 31 -3.79 -15.22 -7.50
N PRO A 32 -2.45 -15.24 -7.39
CA PRO A 32 -1.78 -16.03 -6.35
C PRO A 32 -2.09 -15.60 -4.92
N LEU A 33 -2.57 -14.37 -4.71
CA LEU A 33 -2.99 -13.84 -3.42
C LEU A 33 -4.48 -14.09 -3.14
N LEU A 34 -5.31 -14.42 -4.14
CA LEU A 34 -6.75 -14.72 -3.98
C LEU A 34 -6.99 -16.12 -3.38
N ILE A 35 -6.41 -16.32 -2.20
CA ILE A 35 -6.48 -17.52 -1.37
C ILE A 35 -6.79 -17.10 0.08
N GLU A 36 -7.27 -18.04 0.89
CA GLU A 36 -7.44 -17.82 2.33
C GLU A 36 -6.09 -17.65 3.02
N ARG A 37 -5.84 -16.47 3.58
CA ARG A 37 -4.50 -16.08 4.06
C ARG A 37 -4.51 -15.40 5.43
N TYR A 38 -5.46 -15.76 6.30
CA TYR A 38 -5.48 -15.28 7.69
C TYR A 38 -4.18 -15.65 8.45
N PRO A 39 -3.81 -14.90 9.51
CA PRO A 39 -2.54 -15.08 10.21
C PRO A 39 -2.31 -16.52 10.69
N GLY A 40 -1.17 -17.10 10.28
CA GLY A 40 -0.77 -18.47 10.62
C GLY A 40 -1.39 -19.58 9.76
N SER A 41 -2.22 -19.27 8.76
CA SER A 41 -2.71 -20.25 7.80
C SER A 41 -1.61 -20.69 6.81
N PRO A 42 -1.77 -21.84 6.11
CA PRO A 42 -0.91 -22.19 4.98
C PRO A 42 -0.90 -21.11 3.89
N GLY A 43 -2.03 -20.43 3.66
CA GLY A 43 -2.12 -19.35 2.68
C GLY A 43 -1.40 -18.07 3.11
N SER A 44 -1.32 -17.75 4.42
CA SER A 44 -0.47 -16.66 4.92
C SER A 44 1.00 -16.91 4.57
N TYR A 45 1.49 -18.15 4.73
CA TYR A 45 2.83 -18.52 4.28
C TYR A 45 2.99 -18.38 2.76
N ALA A 46 2.04 -18.91 1.98
CA ALA A 46 2.09 -18.84 0.52
C ALA A 46 2.06 -17.39 0.00
N ALA A 47 1.19 -16.53 0.54
CA ALA A 47 1.11 -15.11 0.21
C ALA A 47 2.43 -14.38 0.52
N ARG A 48 3.01 -14.63 1.70
CA ARG A 48 4.31 -14.06 2.06
C ARG A 48 5.44 -14.50 1.12
N GLN A 49 5.51 -15.79 0.79
CA GLN A 49 6.49 -16.29 -0.17
C GLN A 49 6.30 -15.68 -1.56
N HIS A 50 5.05 -15.58 -2.01
CA HIS A 50 4.72 -14.94 -3.27
C HIS A 50 5.23 -13.50 -3.30
N ILE A 51 4.79 -12.64 -2.38
CA ILE A 51 5.21 -11.22 -2.28
C ILE A 51 6.73 -11.09 -2.32
N MET A 52 7.45 -11.86 -1.49
CA MET A 52 8.90 -11.83 -1.43
C MET A 52 9.55 -12.23 -2.77
N GLN A 53 9.08 -13.31 -3.40
CA GLN A 53 9.64 -13.78 -4.69
C GLN A 53 9.37 -12.79 -5.84
N ARG A 54 8.19 -12.15 -5.84
CA ARG A 54 7.82 -11.13 -6.82
C ARG A 54 8.70 -9.90 -6.75
N ILE A 55 9.16 -9.54 -5.55
CA ILE A 55 10.12 -8.45 -5.34
C ILE A 55 11.56 -8.90 -5.67
N GLN A 56 11.99 -10.09 -5.24
CA GLN A 56 13.36 -10.59 -5.43
C GLN A 56 13.78 -10.75 -6.89
N ARG A 57 12.83 -10.92 -7.81
CA ARG A 57 13.11 -11.05 -9.25
C ARG A 57 13.36 -9.71 -9.96
N LEU A 58 13.10 -8.58 -9.29
CA LEU A 58 13.28 -7.24 -9.84
C LEU A 58 14.77 -6.86 -9.88
N GLN A 59 15.11 -5.87 -10.71
CA GLN A 59 16.49 -5.41 -10.89
C GLN A 59 16.92 -4.40 -9.83
N ALA A 60 16.00 -3.56 -9.34
CA ALA A 60 16.27 -2.63 -8.26
C ALA A 60 16.67 -3.38 -6.98
N ASN A 61 17.62 -2.84 -6.19
CA ASN A 61 18.23 -3.57 -5.06
C ASN A 61 17.37 -3.54 -3.80
N TRP A 62 16.17 -4.13 -3.88
CA TRP A 62 15.25 -4.28 -2.75
C TRP A 62 15.86 -5.14 -1.65
N VAL A 63 15.90 -4.60 -0.43
CA VAL A 63 16.25 -5.35 0.78
C VAL A 63 14.98 -5.80 1.47
N LEU A 64 14.81 -7.12 1.58
CA LEU A 64 13.66 -7.74 2.23
C LEU A 64 13.98 -8.10 3.68
N GLU A 65 13.08 -7.72 4.58
CA GLU A 65 13.07 -8.10 5.98
C GLU A 65 11.70 -8.68 6.35
N VAL A 66 11.70 -9.71 7.19
CA VAL A 66 10.47 -10.28 7.74
C VAL A 66 10.46 -10.04 9.25
N ASP A 67 9.53 -9.21 9.70
CA ASP A 67 9.33 -8.90 11.12
C ASP A 67 8.34 -9.89 11.74
N THR A 68 8.88 -10.99 12.28
CA THR A 68 8.08 -12.05 12.89
C THR A 68 8.01 -11.89 14.41
N PHE A 69 6.79 -11.94 14.96
CA PHE A 69 6.54 -11.77 16.39
C PHE A 69 5.35 -12.61 16.86
N LEU A 70 5.26 -12.82 18.18
CA LEU A 70 4.13 -13.48 18.84
C LEU A 70 3.22 -12.44 19.48
N SER A 71 1.91 -12.64 19.37
CA SER A 71 0.91 -11.82 20.07
C SER A 71 -0.23 -12.67 20.62
N GLN A 72 -0.82 -12.20 21.73
CA GLN A 72 -2.02 -12.80 22.30
C GLN A 72 -3.23 -12.42 21.42
N THR A 73 -4.04 -13.42 21.09
CA THR A 73 -5.29 -13.26 20.32
C THR A 73 -6.48 -13.86 21.07
N PRO A 74 -7.73 -13.68 20.60
CA PRO A 74 -8.87 -14.42 21.12
C PRO A 74 -8.70 -15.95 21.09
N TYR A 75 -7.83 -16.46 20.22
CA TYR A 75 -7.56 -17.90 20.05
C TYR A 75 -6.21 -18.36 20.65
N GLY A 76 -5.64 -17.56 21.57
CA GLY A 76 -4.33 -17.85 22.18
C GLY A 76 -3.17 -17.12 21.50
N TYR A 77 -1.94 -17.49 21.83
CA TYR A 77 -0.76 -16.91 21.19
C TYR A 77 -0.66 -17.35 19.73
N ARG A 78 -0.49 -16.39 18.82
CA ARG A 78 -0.24 -16.63 17.38
C ARG A 78 0.98 -15.87 16.90
N SER A 79 1.61 -16.40 15.86
CA SER A 79 2.71 -15.77 15.14
C SER A 79 2.17 -14.91 14.00
N PHE A 80 2.77 -13.73 13.84
CA PHE A 80 2.51 -12.78 12.76
C PHE A 80 3.85 -12.41 12.12
N SER A 81 3.84 -12.07 10.84
CA SER A 81 5.04 -11.75 10.06
C SER A 81 4.77 -10.60 9.09
N ASN A 82 5.11 -9.37 9.48
CA ASN A 82 5.10 -8.25 8.52
C ASN A 82 6.23 -8.46 7.49
N ILE A 83 6.02 -7.99 6.25
CA ILE A 83 7.02 -7.98 5.19
C ILE A 83 7.41 -6.54 4.92
N ILE A 84 8.70 -6.24 5.02
CA ILE A 84 9.25 -4.92 4.73
C ILE A 84 10.20 -5.05 3.56
N SER A 85 10.01 -4.25 2.52
CA SER A 85 10.91 -4.17 1.37
C SER A 85 11.41 -2.75 1.21
N THR A 86 12.72 -2.55 1.24
CA THR A 86 13.31 -1.20 1.30
C THR A 86 14.36 -1.02 0.21
N LEU A 87 14.22 0.02 -0.61
CA LEU A 87 15.31 0.53 -1.44
C LEU A 87 16.17 1.48 -0.61
N ASN A 88 17.49 1.40 -0.80
CA ASN A 88 18.47 2.16 -0.03
C ASN A 88 18.16 2.22 1.49
N PRO A 89 18.32 1.12 2.25
CA PRO A 89 17.97 1.10 3.68
C PRO A 89 18.69 2.12 4.55
N ASN A 90 19.79 2.70 4.05
CA ASN A 90 20.57 3.74 4.75
C ASN A 90 20.15 5.17 4.36
N ALA A 91 19.25 5.36 3.38
CA ALA A 91 18.67 6.66 3.08
C ALA A 91 17.90 7.15 4.32
N LYS A 92 18.02 8.44 4.66
CA LYS A 92 17.44 8.98 5.89
C LYS A 92 15.92 9.01 5.85
N ARG A 93 15.35 9.21 4.65
CA ARG A 93 13.92 9.36 4.42
C ARG A 93 13.41 8.29 3.46
N HIS A 94 12.18 7.85 3.67
CA HIS A 94 11.47 6.97 2.75
C HIS A 94 10.03 7.44 2.56
N LEU A 95 9.60 7.52 1.31
CA LEU A 95 8.18 7.39 1.00
C LEU A 95 7.80 5.94 1.30
N VAL A 96 6.74 5.74 2.07
CA VAL A 96 6.28 4.40 2.45
C VAL A 96 4.93 4.13 1.82
N LEU A 97 4.84 3.09 1.00
CA LEU A 97 3.55 2.52 0.58
C LEU A 97 3.25 1.30 1.43
N ALA A 98 2.00 1.15 1.85
CA ALA A 98 1.61 0.00 2.65
C ALA A 98 0.21 -0.50 2.32
N CYS A 99 -0.02 -1.77 2.66
CA CYS A 99 -1.32 -2.42 2.78
C CYS A 99 -1.17 -3.59 3.77
N HIS A 100 -2.26 -4.26 4.11
CA HIS A 100 -2.20 -5.54 4.80
C HIS A 100 -2.30 -6.70 3.80
N TYR A 101 -1.60 -7.80 4.06
CA TYR A 101 -1.63 -8.98 3.20
C TYR A 101 -2.45 -10.13 3.77
N ASP A 102 -2.82 -10.08 5.05
CA ASP A 102 -3.72 -11.09 5.60
C ASP A 102 -5.13 -10.93 5.04
N SER A 103 -5.94 -11.98 5.19
CA SER A 103 -7.38 -11.92 4.92
C SER A 103 -8.12 -12.19 6.22
N LYS A 104 -9.28 -11.56 6.41
CA LYS A 104 -10.13 -11.81 7.57
C LYS A 104 -10.44 -13.30 7.75
N TYR A 105 -10.36 -13.77 8.99
CA TYR A 105 -10.82 -15.12 9.32
C TYR A 105 -12.34 -15.17 9.36
N PHE A 106 -12.92 -16.05 8.55
CA PHE A 106 -14.33 -16.43 8.63
C PHE A 106 -14.45 -17.93 8.87
N HIS A 107 -15.48 -18.34 9.62
CA HIS A 107 -15.84 -19.74 9.68
C HIS A 107 -16.30 -20.21 8.28
N PRO A 108 -15.98 -21.47 7.89
CA PRO A 108 -16.43 -22.01 6.62
C PRO A 108 -17.95 -21.86 6.45
N TRP A 109 -18.38 -21.29 5.32
CA TRP A 109 -19.80 -21.09 5.00
C TRP A 109 -20.06 -21.54 3.56
N ASP A 110 -20.97 -22.50 3.40
CA ASP A 110 -21.44 -22.99 2.08
C ASP A 110 -20.32 -23.34 1.08
N ASN A 111 -19.25 -24.00 1.54
CA ASN A 111 -18.04 -24.31 0.76
C ASN A 111 -17.32 -23.09 0.13
N ARG A 112 -17.71 -21.87 0.50
CA ARG A 112 -17.03 -20.62 0.14
C ARG A 112 -15.99 -20.26 1.18
N VAL A 113 -14.97 -19.55 0.73
CA VAL A 113 -13.90 -19.05 1.57
C VAL A 113 -13.72 -17.57 1.29
N PHE A 114 -13.53 -16.79 2.34
CA PHE A 114 -13.26 -15.36 2.21
C PHE A 114 -11.82 -15.19 1.74
N VAL A 115 -11.66 -14.49 0.62
CA VAL A 115 -10.35 -14.20 0.05
C VAL A 115 -9.98 -12.73 0.10
N GLY A 116 -10.87 -11.83 0.53
CA GLY A 116 -10.58 -10.39 0.64
C GLY A 116 -9.91 -9.83 -0.62
N ALA A 117 -10.64 -9.82 -1.74
CA ALA A 117 -10.08 -9.40 -3.02
C ALA A 117 -9.72 -7.91 -3.00
N THR A 118 -10.66 -7.05 -2.57
CA THR A 118 -10.40 -5.63 -2.29
C THR A 118 -9.61 -5.41 -1.00
N ASP A 119 -9.62 -6.42 -0.12
CA ASP A 119 -9.30 -6.33 1.32
C ASP A 119 -8.23 -7.35 1.77
N SER A 120 -6.95 -7.19 1.45
CA SER A 120 -6.32 -6.19 0.58
C SER A 120 -5.45 -6.85 -0.50
N ALA A 121 -5.96 -7.91 -1.16
CA ALA A 121 -5.21 -8.59 -2.23
C ALA A 121 -4.91 -7.68 -3.44
N VAL A 122 -5.87 -6.84 -3.86
CA VAL A 122 -5.67 -5.84 -4.90
C VAL A 122 -4.62 -4.79 -4.48
N PRO A 123 -4.71 -4.13 -3.30
CA PRO A 123 -3.63 -3.28 -2.79
C PRO A 123 -2.24 -3.94 -2.80
N CYS A 124 -2.14 -5.20 -2.38
CA CYS A 124 -0.89 -5.96 -2.46
C CYS A 124 -0.38 -6.07 -3.90
N ALA A 125 -1.25 -6.45 -4.84
CA ALA A 125 -0.91 -6.60 -6.24
C ALA A 125 -0.52 -5.26 -6.90
N MET A 126 -1.20 -4.16 -6.55
CA MET A 126 -0.88 -2.81 -7.02
C MET A 126 0.53 -2.39 -6.58
N MET A 127 0.92 -2.69 -5.34
CA MET A 127 2.28 -2.39 -4.85
C MET A 127 3.35 -3.23 -5.57
N LEU A 128 3.07 -4.50 -5.87
CA LEU A 128 3.97 -5.37 -6.64
C LEU A 128 4.10 -4.92 -8.10
N GLU A 129 2.98 -4.55 -8.73
CA GLU A 129 2.97 -4.02 -10.10
C GLU A 129 3.68 -2.67 -10.18
N LEU A 130 3.52 -1.78 -9.20
CA LEU A 130 4.27 -0.54 -9.12
C LEU A 130 5.78 -0.81 -9.08
N ALA A 131 6.22 -1.73 -8.23
CA ALA A 131 7.63 -2.10 -8.15
C ALA A 131 8.16 -2.66 -9.48
N ARG A 132 7.36 -3.48 -10.19
CA ARG A 132 7.70 -4.03 -11.51
C ARG A 132 7.72 -2.96 -12.61
N ALA A 133 6.67 -2.15 -12.72
CA ALA A 133 6.50 -1.15 -13.78
C ALA A 133 7.55 -0.05 -13.69
N LEU A 134 7.99 0.28 -12.46
CA LEU A 134 8.98 1.32 -12.18
C LEU A 134 10.40 0.76 -11.96
N ASP A 135 10.64 -0.54 -12.12
CA ASP A 135 11.89 -1.21 -11.74
C ASP A 135 13.14 -0.51 -12.30
N LYS A 136 13.10 -0.10 -13.57
CA LYS A 136 14.23 0.62 -14.21
C LYS A 136 14.47 2.01 -13.62
N GLN A 137 13.40 2.75 -13.35
CA GLN A 137 13.45 4.08 -12.75
C GLN A 137 13.96 3.98 -11.30
N LEU A 138 13.46 2.99 -10.54
CA LEU A 138 13.89 2.72 -9.17
C LEU A 138 15.36 2.27 -9.09
N LEU A 139 15.82 1.45 -10.03
CA LEU A 139 17.23 1.10 -10.18
C LEU A 139 18.11 2.34 -10.44
N SER A 140 17.60 3.33 -11.18
CA SER A 140 18.36 4.56 -11.47
C SER A 140 18.57 5.44 -10.23
N LEU A 141 17.69 5.37 -9.23
CA LEU A 141 17.84 6.10 -7.96
C LEU A 141 19.09 5.68 -7.17
N GLU A 142 19.59 4.47 -7.38
CA GLU A 142 20.77 3.94 -6.67
C GLU A 142 22.10 4.23 -7.40
N ASN A 143 22.03 4.48 -8.71
CA ASN A 143 23.19 4.61 -9.59
C ASN A 143 23.72 6.04 -9.72
N ILE A 144 23.38 6.95 -8.80
CA ILE A 144 23.90 8.32 -8.80
C ILE A 144 25.10 8.42 -7.83
N PRO A 145 26.35 8.34 -8.35
CA PRO A 145 27.55 8.13 -7.53
C PRO A 145 27.90 9.26 -6.55
N ASP A 146 27.42 10.48 -6.78
CA ASP A 146 27.75 11.67 -5.97
C ASP A 146 26.54 12.29 -5.24
N SER A 147 25.35 11.72 -5.40
CA SER A 147 24.15 12.10 -4.66
C SER A 147 23.32 10.84 -4.37
N LYS A 148 23.74 10.05 -3.38
CA LYS A 148 22.81 9.07 -2.82
C LYS A 148 21.57 9.84 -2.38
N PRO A 149 20.38 9.55 -2.92
CA PRO A 149 19.22 10.33 -2.59
C PRO A 149 18.94 10.13 -1.09
N ASP A 150 18.82 11.24 -0.36
CA ASP A 150 18.47 11.23 1.07
C ASP A 150 17.02 10.72 1.28
N LEU A 151 16.25 10.53 0.19
CA LEU A 151 14.89 10.01 0.10
C LEU A 151 14.84 8.78 -0.82
N SER A 152 14.21 7.70 -0.38
CA SER A 152 13.97 6.50 -1.21
C SER A 152 12.56 5.93 -0.99
N LEU A 153 12.33 4.66 -1.37
CA LEU A 153 11.02 4.00 -1.30
C LEU A 153 11.07 2.78 -0.38
N GLN A 154 10.00 2.61 0.40
CA GLN A 154 9.77 1.42 1.22
C GLN A 154 8.35 0.91 0.99
N LEU A 155 8.20 -0.41 0.94
CA LEU A 155 6.93 -1.13 0.89
C LEU A 155 6.75 -1.90 2.19
N ILE A 156 5.57 -1.80 2.79
CA ILE A 156 5.21 -2.58 3.98
C ILE A 156 3.93 -3.36 3.71
N PHE A 157 3.98 -4.68 3.91
CA PHE A 157 2.82 -5.55 3.87
C PHE A 157 2.58 -6.04 5.30
N PHE A 158 1.58 -5.48 5.97
CA PHE A 158 1.24 -5.80 7.35
C PHE A 158 0.55 -7.17 7.46
N ASP A 159 0.81 -7.87 8.55
CA ASP A 159 0.11 -9.10 8.92
C ASP A 159 -0.85 -8.86 10.08
N GLY A 160 -2.04 -9.43 10.03
CA GLY A 160 -3.04 -9.32 11.08
C GLY A 160 -3.55 -7.90 11.27
N GLU A 161 -3.84 -7.19 10.19
CA GLU A 161 -4.70 -6.00 10.27
C GLU A 161 -6.03 -6.39 10.92
N GLU A 162 -6.57 -7.52 10.45
CA GLU A 162 -7.92 -7.91 10.75
C GLU A 162 -8.10 -8.39 12.18
N ALA A 163 -9.30 -8.13 12.69
CA ALA A 163 -9.78 -8.79 13.89
C ALA A 163 -10.00 -10.28 13.59
N LEU A 164 -9.46 -11.16 14.45
CA LEU A 164 -9.68 -12.60 14.34
C LEU A 164 -11.07 -13.00 14.83
N LEU A 165 -11.70 -12.20 15.70
CA LEU A 165 -13.07 -12.43 16.17
C LEU A 165 -13.91 -11.15 16.18
N HIS A 166 -13.52 -10.15 16.98
CA HIS A 166 -14.27 -8.91 17.15
C HIS A 166 -13.32 -7.72 17.21
N TRP A 167 -13.50 -6.78 16.28
CA TRP A 167 -12.70 -5.58 16.20
C TRP A 167 -12.67 -4.84 17.53
N SER A 168 -11.47 -4.73 18.11
CA SER A 168 -11.24 -4.06 19.38
C SER A 168 -9.79 -3.61 19.49
N LEU A 169 -9.47 -2.77 20.47
CA LEU A 169 -8.09 -2.32 20.71
C LEU A 169 -7.05 -3.45 20.89
N ARG A 170 -7.48 -4.69 21.15
CA ARG A 170 -6.62 -5.86 21.35
C ARG A 170 -6.73 -6.90 20.24
N ASP A 171 -7.79 -6.85 19.45
CA ASP A 171 -8.11 -7.79 18.37
C ASP A 171 -8.32 -7.01 17.07
N SER A 172 -7.21 -6.43 16.61
CA SER A 172 -7.02 -5.76 15.31
C SER A 172 -5.60 -5.20 15.25
N LEU A 173 -5.11 -4.83 14.07
CA LEU A 173 -3.89 -4.06 13.86
C LEU A 173 -2.65 -4.71 14.50
N TYR A 174 -2.56 -6.05 14.52
CA TYR A 174 -1.49 -6.78 15.16
C TYR A 174 -0.12 -6.38 14.60
N GLY A 175 0.03 -6.44 13.27
CA GLY A 175 1.25 -6.12 12.54
C GLY A 175 1.70 -4.69 12.72
N SER A 176 0.82 -3.73 12.44
CA SER A 176 1.11 -2.30 12.55
C SER A 176 1.33 -1.85 14.01
N ARG A 177 0.57 -2.37 14.98
CA ARG A 177 0.81 -2.08 16.41
C ARG A 177 2.13 -2.63 16.91
N HIS A 178 2.67 -3.68 16.30
CA HIS A 178 4.00 -4.19 16.59
C HIS A 178 5.10 -3.35 15.91
N LEU A 179 4.95 -3.10 14.61
CA LEU A 179 6.00 -2.48 13.81
C LEU A 179 6.24 -1.01 14.18
N ALA A 180 5.19 -0.23 14.43
CA ALA A 180 5.36 1.20 14.74
C ALA A 180 6.20 1.46 16.02
N PRO A 181 5.96 0.80 17.17
CA PRO A 181 6.87 0.89 18.32
C PRO A 181 8.29 0.39 18.03
N LYS A 182 8.44 -0.70 17.26
CA LYS A 182 9.75 -1.20 16.85
C LYS A 182 10.53 -0.13 16.09
N MET A 183 9.90 0.53 15.11
CA MET A 183 10.52 1.61 14.33
C MET A 183 10.89 2.84 15.19
N VAL A 184 10.11 3.16 16.23
CA VAL A 184 10.50 4.21 17.20
C VAL A 184 11.76 3.82 17.99
N SER A 185 11.91 2.55 18.33
CA SER A 185 13.04 2.05 19.12
C SER A 185 14.32 1.79 18.31
N THR A 186 14.24 1.83 16.98
CA THR A 186 15.36 1.58 16.07
C THR A 186 15.99 2.89 15.61
N PRO A 187 17.25 3.19 15.97
CA PRO A 187 17.94 4.39 15.49
C PRO A 187 18.08 4.41 13.96
N HIS A 188 17.86 5.57 13.35
CA HIS A 188 17.94 5.74 11.89
C HIS A 188 18.45 7.14 11.51
N PRO A 189 19.46 7.27 10.63
CA PRO A 189 20.24 6.19 10.01
C PRO A 189 21.09 5.41 11.03
N PRO A 190 21.70 4.27 10.67
CA PRO A 190 22.53 3.49 11.59
C PRO A 190 23.60 4.34 12.29
N GLY A 191 23.62 4.29 13.63
CA GLY A 191 24.53 5.07 14.47
C GLY A 191 24.00 6.44 14.91
N ALA A 192 22.81 6.85 14.47
CA ALA A 192 22.13 8.03 14.98
C ALA A 192 21.85 7.92 16.50
N LYS A 193 21.84 9.06 17.20
CA LYS A 193 21.63 9.13 18.66
C LYS A 193 20.28 9.72 19.07
N ASP A 194 19.65 10.44 18.16
CA ASP A 194 18.49 11.30 18.39
C ASP A 194 17.38 11.12 17.37
N THR A 195 17.60 10.25 16.37
CA THR A 195 16.65 9.97 15.29
C THR A 195 16.37 8.47 15.13
N ASN A 196 15.15 8.12 14.74
CA ASN A 196 14.67 6.74 14.58
C ASN A 196 13.96 6.50 13.25
N GLN A 197 13.70 5.24 12.92
CA GLN A 197 13.09 4.85 11.64
C GLN A 197 11.75 5.53 11.39
N LEU A 198 10.94 5.75 12.44
CA LEU A 198 9.64 6.42 12.31
C LEU A 198 9.78 7.88 11.87
N GLN A 199 10.83 8.59 12.31
CA GLN A 199 11.12 9.95 11.85
C GLN A 199 11.66 10.00 10.41
N GLY A 200 12.18 8.88 9.89
CA GLY A 200 12.52 8.71 8.49
C GLY A 200 11.32 8.45 7.58
N MET A 201 10.14 8.15 8.12
CA MET A 201 8.93 7.98 7.32
C MET A 201 8.41 9.35 6.87
N ASP A 202 8.63 9.65 5.59
CA ASP A 202 8.32 10.96 5.01
C ASP A 202 6.81 11.15 4.84
N LEU A 203 6.16 10.09 4.36
CA LEU A 203 4.73 9.94 4.18
C LEU A 203 4.41 8.44 4.19
N LEU A 204 3.36 8.05 4.93
CA LEU A 204 2.76 6.73 4.84
C LEU A 204 1.53 6.81 3.94
N VAL A 205 1.62 6.23 2.74
CA VAL A 205 0.50 6.03 1.82
C VAL A 205 -0.05 4.62 2.08
N LEU A 206 -1.21 4.54 2.73
CA LEU A 206 -1.85 3.26 3.07
C LEU A 206 -2.98 2.99 2.09
N LEU A 207 -2.91 1.88 1.36
CA LEU A 207 -3.92 1.41 0.43
C LEU A 207 -4.78 0.35 1.11
N ASP A 208 -6.09 0.54 1.09
CA ASP A 208 -7.05 -0.41 1.67
C ASP A 208 -8.40 -0.35 0.94
N LEU A 209 -9.09 -1.48 0.88
CA LEU A 209 -10.40 -1.67 0.24
C LEU A 209 -10.50 -1.16 -1.21
N ILE A 210 -9.43 -1.33 -1.99
CA ILE A 210 -9.37 -0.91 -3.40
C ILE A 210 -9.71 -2.09 -4.30
N GLY A 211 -10.57 -1.87 -5.30
CA GLY A 211 -10.82 -2.85 -6.36
C GLY A 211 -12.27 -2.88 -6.84
N ALA A 212 -13.20 -2.37 -6.03
CA ALA A 212 -14.59 -2.18 -6.42
C ALA A 212 -14.76 -1.03 -7.44
N PRO A 213 -15.84 -1.04 -8.23
CA PRO A 213 -16.14 0.06 -9.15
C PRO A 213 -16.46 1.36 -8.42
N HIS A 214 -16.09 2.48 -9.04
CA HIS A 214 -16.45 3.84 -8.60
C HIS A 214 -16.04 4.21 -7.16
N PRO A 215 -14.80 3.92 -6.73
CA PRO A 215 -14.34 4.29 -5.40
C PRO A 215 -14.31 5.82 -5.28
N THR A 216 -14.57 6.32 -4.08
CA THR A 216 -14.40 7.73 -3.76
C THR A 216 -13.50 7.84 -2.54
N PHE A 217 -12.31 8.42 -2.71
CA PHE A 217 -11.34 8.63 -1.65
C PHE A 217 -11.52 10.02 -1.03
N PRO A 218 -11.79 10.12 0.28
CA PRO A 218 -11.84 11.39 0.99
C PRO A 218 -10.45 11.96 1.31
N ASN A 219 -10.38 13.28 1.47
CA ASN A 219 -9.21 13.93 2.06
C ASN A 219 -9.28 13.88 3.60
N PHE A 220 -8.67 12.87 4.21
CA PHE A 220 -8.79 12.62 5.65
C PHE A 220 -7.99 13.58 6.54
N PHE A 221 -6.79 14.01 6.11
CA PHE A 221 -5.83 14.65 7.01
C PHE A 221 -5.30 15.98 6.45
N PRO A 222 -5.51 17.11 7.15
CA PRO A 222 -5.01 18.42 6.71
C PRO A 222 -3.48 18.46 6.50
N LYS A 223 -2.71 17.66 7.25
CA LYS A 223 -1.24 17.61 7.16
C LYS A 223 -0.74 17.05 5.83
N THR A 224 -1.55 16.23 5.15
CA THR A 224 -1.22 15.57 3.88
C THR A 224 -2.15 15.96 2.74
N ALA A 225 -3.07 16.91 2.97
CA ALA A 225 -3.99 17.43 1.97
C ALA A 225 -3.30 17.84 0.66
N ARG A 226 -2.13 18.50 0.74
CA ARG A 226 -1.36 18.87 -0.47
C ARG A 226 -0.96 17.67 -1.34
N TRP A 227 -0.75 16.49 -0.74
CA TRP A 227 -0.40 15.26 -1.46
C TRP A 227 -1.66 14.58 -2.01
N PHE A 228 -2.78 14.72 -1.31
CA PHE A 228 -4.09 14.36 -1.85
C PHE A 228 -4.44 15.21 -3.08
N ASP A 229 -4.24 16.54 -3.02
CA ASP A 229 -4.44 17.45 -4.16
C ASP A 229 -3.52 17.09 -5.34
N ARG A 230 -2.33 16.50 -5.08
CA ARG A 230 -1.48 15.96 -6.14
C ARG A 230 -2.08 14.72 -6.81
N LEU A 231 -2.69 13.80 -6.06
CA LEU A 231 -3.41 12.66 -6.64
C LEU A 231 -4.57 13.13 -7.52
N GLU A 232 -5.36 14.09 -7.03
CA GLU A 232 -6.44 14.71 -7.81
C GLU A 232 -5.89 15.36 -9.09
N ALA A 233 -4.79 16.12 -9.02
CA ALA A 233 -4.19 16.74 -10.19
C ALA A 233 -3.64 15.72 -11.20
N ILE A 234 -3.03 14.62 -10.72
CA ILE A 234 -2.53 13.54 -11.58
C ILE A 234 -3.70 12.85 -12.29
N GLU A 235 -4.76 12.53 -11.56
CA GLU A 235 -5.99 11.96 -12.12
C GLU A 235 -6.54 12.86 -13.25
N HIS A 236 -6.62 14.17 -12.99
CA HIS A 236 -7.07 15.17 -13.97
C HIS A 236 -6.22 15.20 -15.24
N GLU A 237 -4.90 15.21 -15.12
CA GLU A 237 -4.01 15.28 -16.27
C GLU A 237 -3.99 13.96 -17.06
N LEU A 238 -4.01 12.80 -16.41
CA LEU A 238 -4.14 11.51 -17.08
C LEU A 238 -5.47 11.39 -17.84
N HIS A 239 -6.57 11.88 -17.26
CA HIS A 239 -7.87 11.94 -17.92
C HIS A 239 -7.82 12.84 -19.16
N LYS A 240 -7.32 14.07 -19.06
CA LYS A 240 -7.20 15.01 -20.18
C LYS A 240 -6.37 14.45 -21.34
N LEU A 241 -5.34 13.66 -21.04
CA LEU A 241 -4.47 13.03 -22.03
C LEU A 241 -5.08 11.77 -22.66
N GLY A 242 -6.24 11.31 -22.18
CA GLY A 242 -6.92 10.09 -22.64
C GLY A 242 -6.22 8.82 -22.17
N LEU A 243 -5.56 8.84 -21.01
CA LEU A 243 -4.77 7.72 -20.47
C LEU A 243 -5.52 6.87 -19.43
N LEU A 244 -6.67 7.36 -18.96
CA LEU A 244 -7.60 6.60 -18.12
C LEU A 244 -8.71 5.97 -18.97
N LYS A 245 -9.12 4.75 -18.63
CA LYS A 245 -10.20 4.00 -19.31
C LYS A 245 -11.50 4.13 -18.52
N ASP A 246 -12.64 4.17 -19.21
CA ASP A 246 -14.00 4.30 -18.64
C ASP A 246 -14.13 5.33 -17.50
N HIS A 247 -13.36 6.41 -17.62
CA HIS A 247 -13.21 7.45 -16.60
C HIS A 247 -13.88 8.75 -17.07
N SER A 248 -15.02 9.08 -16.48
CA SER A 248 -15.77 10.31 -16.78
C SER A 248 -15.45 11.44 -15.79
N THR A 249 -15.58 12.70 -16.21
CA THR A 249 -15.44 13.88 -15.33
C THR A 249 -16.49 13.96 -14.21
N GLU A 250 -17.55 13.15 -14.26
CA GLU A 250 -18.55 13.02 -13.20
C GLU A 250 -18.14 12.02 -12.10
N ARG A 251 -17.02 11.31 -12.27
CA ARG A 251 -16.61 10.15 -11.46
C ARG A 251 -15.13 10.21 -11.07
N TRP A 252 -14.67 11.38 -10.58
CA TRP A 252 -13.34 11.49 -9.98
C TRP A 252 -13.26 10.60 -8.74
N TYR A 253 -12.20 9.82 -8.65
CA TYR A 253 -11.90 8.99 -7.50
C TYR A 253 -11.48 9.86 -6.31
N PHE A 254 -10.63 10.87 -6.54
CA PHE A 254 -10.15 11.75 -5.48
C PHE A 254 -11.05 12.97 -5.35
N GLN A 255 -11.84 13.02 -4.28
CA GLN A 255 -12.77 14.12 -4.05
C GLN A 255 -12.43 14.86 -2.76
N ASN A 256 -12.26 16.17 -2.88
CA ASN A 256 -11.86 17.03 -1.78
C ASN A 256 -13.05 17.41 -0.88
N TYR A 257 -13.80 16.40 -0.41
CA TYR A 257 -14.65 16.54 0.76
C TYR A 257 -13.92 15.92 1.95
N GLY A 258 -13.85 16.67 3.05
CA GLY A 258 -13.28 16.16 4.28
C GLY A 258 -14.16 15.06 4.86
N TYR A 259 -13.54 14.04 5.47
CA TYR A 259 -14.24 13.05 6.26
C TYR A 259 -14.18 13.42 7.74
N GLY A 260 -15.34 13.62 8.37
CA GLY A 260 -15.43 14.05 9.78
C GLY A 260 -15.24 12.94 10.82
N GLY A 261 -15.17 11.67 10.39
CA GLY A 261 -14.98 10.52 11.27
C GLY A 261 -13.53 10.06 11.36
N VAL A 262 -13.30 8.99 12.12
CA VAL A 262 -12.02 8.28 12.17
C VAL A 262 -12.25 6.85 11.70
N ILE A 263 -11.51 6.43 10.67
CA ILE A 263 -11.42 5.04 10.25
C ILE A 263 -10.25 4.41 11.01
N GLN A 264 -10.47 3.28 11.66
CA GLN A 264 -9.39 2.54 12.31
C GLN A 264 -8.82 1.55 11.32
N ASP A 265 -7.51 1.62 11.11
CA ASP A 265 -6.74 0.83 10.14
C ASP A 265 -5.25 0.94 10.53
N ASP A 266 -4.35 0.25 9.82
CA ASP A 266 -2.93 0.09 10.06
C ASP A 266 -2.14 1.39 10.16
N HIS A 267 -2.67 2.50 9.66
CA HIS A 267 -2.05 3.81 9.82
C HIS A 267 -2.13 4.33 11.27
N ILE A 268 -3.08 3.87 12.09
CA ILE A 268 -3.37 4.44 13.42
C ILE A 268 -2.13 4.40 14.35
N PRO A 269 -1.36 3.31 14.46
CA PRO A 269 -0.15 3.28 15.28
C PRO A 269 0.92 4.28 14.83
N PHE A 270 1.01 4.58 13.53
CA PHE A 270 1.97 5.52 12.96
C PHE A 270 1.49 6.97 13.10
N LEU A 271 0.20 7.23 12.78
CA LEU A 271 -0.44 8.54 12.90
C LEU A 271 -0.35 9.07 14.33
N ARG A 272 -0.63 8.24 15.34
CA ARG A 272 -0.52 8.59 16.76
C ARG A 272 0.90 8.97 17.20
N ARG A 273 1.92 8.62 16.40
CA ARG A 273 3.34 8.92 16.63
C ARG A 273 3.85 10.05 15.72
N GLY A 274 2.96 10.70 14.97
CA GLY A 274 3.26 11.91 14.21
C GLY A 274 3.63 11.70 12.74
N VAL A 275 3.63 10.45 12.25
CA VAL A 275 3.85 10.14 10.82
C VAL A 275 2.75 10.80 9.99
N PRO A 276 3.09 11.56 8.93
CA PRO A 276 2.09 12.04 7.97
C PRO A 276 1.47 10.84 7.23
N VAL A 277 0.15 10.77 7.16
CA VAL A 277 -0.58 9.66 6.52
C VAL A 277 -1.40 10.18 5.35
N LEU A 278 -1.33 9.49 4.21
CA LEU A 278 -2.26 9.61 3.10
C LEU A 278 -3.03 8.28 3.02
N HIS A 279 -4.26 8.26 3.53
CA HIS A 279 -5.06 7.04 3.65
C HIS A 279 -5.94 6.88 2.42
N LEU A 280 -5.56 5.96 1.53
CA LEU A 280 -6.27 5.63 0.30
C LEU A 280 -7.23 4.47 0.56
N ILE A 281 -8.28 4.78 1.33
CA ILE A 281 -9.45 3.93 1.54
C ILE A 281 -10.69 4.65 1.02
N PRO A 282 -11.56 4.00 0.23
CA PRO A 282 -12.78 4.64 -0.24
C PRO A 282 -13.77 4.88 0.92
N TYR A 283 -14.61 5.88 0.78
CA TYR A 283 -15.82 6.04 1.60
C TYR A 283 -17.01 6.41 0.69
N PRO A 284 -18.12 5.66 0.75
CA PRO A 284 -18.35 4.45 1.54
C PRO A 284 -17.42 3.28 1.15
N PHE A 285 -17.32 2.28 2.01
CA PHE A 285 -16.60 1.03 1.71
C PHE A 285 -17.28 0.27 0.57
N PRO A 286 -16.56 -0.62 -0.15
CA PRO A 286 -17.16 -1.50 -1.15
C PRO A 286 -18.40 -2.22 -0.60
N GLU A 287 -19.45 -2.35 -1.42
CA GLU A 287 -20.68 -3.06 -1.02
C GLU A 287 -20.41 -4.52 -0.59
N VAL A 288 -19.33 -5.11 -1.11
CA VAL A 288 -18.88 -6.47 -0.84
C VAL A 288 -18.03 -6.60 0.43
N TRP A 289 -17.68 -5.50 1.11
CA TRP A 289 -16.79 -5.50 2.28
C TRP A 289 -17.23 -6.50 3.35
N HIS A 290 -16.29 -7.34 3.82
CA HIS A 290 -16.53 -8.42 4.78
C HIS A 290 -17.62 -9.43 4.37
N THR A 291 -17.84 -9.62 3.08
CA THR A 291 -18.72 -10.68 2.55
C THR A 291 -17.92 -11.65 1.68
N MET A 292 -18.45 -12.86 1.45
CA MET A 292 -17.82 -13.81 0.52
C MET A 292 -17.79 -13.30 -0.93
N ASP A 293 -18.57 -12.26 -1.24
CA ASP A 293 -18.63 -11.63 -2.56
C ASP A 293 -17.46 -10.65 -2.77
N ASP A 294 -16.61 -10.40 -1.76
CA ASP A 294 -15.31 -9.76 -1.97
C ASP A 294 -14.32 -10.75 -2.60
N ASN A 295 -14.49 -10.96 -3.90
CA ASN A 295 -13.83 -11.98 -4.71
C ASN A 295 -13.40 -11.41 -6.07
N GLU A 296 -12.73 -12.24 -6.89
CA GLU A 296 -12.22 -11.82 -8.21
C GLU A 296 -13.30 -11.31 -9.16
N GLU A 297 -14.51 -11.91 -9.13
CA GLU A 297 -15.58 -11.63 -10.09
C GLU A 297 -16.18 -10.24 -9.91
N ASN A 298 -16.10 -9.68 -8.70
CA ASN A 298 -16.65 -8.37 -8.35
C ASN A 298 -15.61 -7.24 -8.40
N LEU A 299 -14.39 -7.52 -8.86
CA LEU A 299 -13.37 -6.50 -9.09
C LEU A 299 -13.61 -5.75 -10.40
N ASP A 300 -13.33 -4.44 -10.38
CA ASP A 300 -13.36 -3.57 -11.57
C ASP A 300 -11.94 -3.37 -12.09
N GLU A 301 -11.57 -4.15 -13.12
CA GLU A 301 -10.24 -4.12 -13.73
C GLU A 301 -9.81 -2.72 -14.19
N THR A 302 -10.75 -1.94 -14.71
CA THR A 302 -10.49 -0.62 -15.28
C THR A 302 -10.17 0.41 -14.20
N THR A 303 -10.91 0.40 -13.10
CA THR A 303 -10.64 1.22 -11.92
C THR A 303 -9.26 0.90 -11.35
N ILE A 304 -8.90 -0.38 -11.26
CA ILE A 304 -7.58 -0.80 -10.76
C ILE A 304 -6.46 -0.35 -11.73
N ASP A 305 -6.63 -0.52 -13.05
CA ASP A 305 -5.69 -0.02 -14.06
C ASP A 305 -5.47 1.50 -13.96
N ASN A 306 -6.55 2.25 -13.76
CA ASN A 306 -6.48 3.70 -13.59
C ASN A 306 -5.73 4.10 -12.31
N LEU A 307 -6.05 3.47 -11.18
CA LEU A 307 -5.39 3.75 -9.90
C LEU A 307 -3.90 3.35 -9.91
N ASN A 308 -3.54 2.27 -10.60
CA ASN A 308 -2.14 1.91 -10.83
C ASN A 308 -1.36 3.04 -11.50
N LYS A 309 -1.89 3.61 -12.59
CA LYS A 309 -1.24 4.72 -13.30
C LYS A 309 -1.09 5.94 -12.42
N ILE A 310 -2.14 6.31 -11.69
CA ILE A 310 -2.13 7.47 -10.79
C ILE A 310 -1.07 7.30 -9.70
N LEU A 311 -1.05 6.15 -9.03
CA LEU A 311 -0.11 5.87 -7.95
C LEU A 311 1.35 5.82 -8.44
N GLN A 312 1.59 5.23 -9.62
CA GLN A 312 2.93 5.18 -10.21
C GLN A 312 3.46 6.58 -10.57
N VAL A 313 2.61 7.44 -11.15
CA VAL A 313 2.97 8.84 -11.39
C VAL A 313 3.25 9.55 -10.07
N PHE A 314 2.40 9.39 -9.06
CA PHE A 314 2.59 10.01 -7.75
C PHE A 314 3.93 9.63 -7.13
N VAL A 315 4.29 8.35 -7.15
CA VAL A 315 5.57 7.88 -6.59
C VAL A 315 6.76 8.44 -7.36
N LEU A 316 6.73 8.47 -8.69
CA LEU A 316 7.80 9.06 -9.48
C LEU A 316 7.94 10.58 -9.23
N GLU A 317 6.82 11.30 -9.13
CA GLU A 317 6.83 12.72 -8.81
C GLU A 317 7.35 12.99 -7.39
N TYR A 318 7.12 12.09 -6.44
CA TYR A 318 7.59 12.24 -5.05
C TYR A 318 9.09 11.93 -4.91
N LEU A 319 9.59 10.93 -5.63
CA LEU A 319 10.98 10.47 -5.45
C LEU A 319 12.03 11.33 -6.17
N HIS A 320 11.60 12.25 -7.05
CA HIS A 320 12.45 13.17 -7.81
C HIS A 320 12.19 14.64 -7.44
#